data_AF-Q174Q4-F1
#
_entry.id   AF-Q174Q4-F1
#
_cell.length_a   1.000
_cell.length_b   1.000
_cell.length_c   1.000
_cell.angle_alpha   90.00
_cell.angle_beta   90.00
_cell.angle_gamma   90.00
#
_symmetry.space_group_name_H-M   'P 1'
#
loop_
_entity.id
_entity.type
_entity.pdbx_description
1 polymer ?
#
loop_
_entity_poly.entity_id
_entity_poly.type
_entity_poly.pdbx_seq_one_letter_code
_entity_poly.pdbx_strand_id
1 'polypeptide(L)'
;ITSLRPVIDSGCSKQALFLFCSSLFPLCSANAPRPVQPCRSLCEQVRKDCFSDAVFSKLWPSYLDCRTLPQPENHGLCMQHPNSLLEPGATRPSSGHHSTPPVSCPINYTLEYDQCVPKCGSSIDAMYNARQKETIEFWTLILSAACFIFTLMSLVTFWTKASKFEYPDRPLLFMTLCYNLMGLCYLERTILHNPRKELIDLLEFRQECNITSQCLAYYIIKNYLLISATTWWLIFGVCWYLSTAKQWSCEALEKKSGLFHVMAWVVPFASPISALLRGNIQKFELTNFCTAKGFTEIPALILLLAGATLILLALIALKRLKSTWNQSETLSKVFVRVLLFAIIYLIPALSAIICTFFERIENPIEPC
;
A
#
# COMPACT_ATOMS: atom_id res chain seq x y z
N ILE A 1 14.94 9.22 -36.37
CA ILE A 1 14.13 10.33 -35.78
C ILE A 1 14.71 11.70 -36.12
N THR A 2 16.03 11.90 -36.05
CA THR A 2 16.70 13.18 -36.39
C THR A 2 16.36 13.74 -37.78
N SER A 3 16.16 12.88 -38.78
CA SER A 3 15.77 13.31 -40.15
C SER A 3 14.33 13.81 -40.28
N LEU A 4 13.43 13.52 -39.33
CA LEU A 4 11.99 13.87 -39.40
C LEU A 4 11.63 15.07 -38.51
N ARG A 5 12.57 15.53 -37.68
CA ARG A 5 12.42 16.70 -36.81
C ARG A 5 12.00 17.96 -37.59
N PRO A 6 12.55 18.28 -38.79
CA PRO A 6 12.10 19.44 -39.56
C PRO A 6 10.62 19.40 -39.96
N VAL A 7 10.07 18.19 -40.21
CA VAL A 7 8.66 18.03 -40.57
C VAL A 7 7.77 18.18 -39.34
N ILE A 8 8.18 17.59 -38.21
CA ILE A 8 7.43 17.68 -36.96
C ILE A 8 7.39 19.14 -36.46
N ASP A 9 8.52 19.82 -36.46
CA ASP A 9 8.65 21.20 -35.96
C ASP A 9 7.97 22.22 -36.89
N SER A 10 7.75 21.88 -38.17
CA SER A 10 7.00 22.73 -39.11
C SER A 10 5.51 22.88 -38.76
N GLY A 11 4.97 21.96 -37.95
CA GLY A 11 3.56 21.99 -37.55
C GLY A 11 2.56 21.73 -38.69
N CYS A 12 3.01 21.22 -39.85
CA CYS A 12 2.18 20.96 -41.04
C CYS A 12 0.97 20.05 -40.76
N SER A 13 1.09 19.08 -39.85
CA SER A 13 -0.02 18.27 -39.37
C SER A 13 0.10 18.04 -37.88
N LYS A 14 -1.02 18.25 -37.17
CA LYS A 14 -1.12 17.95 -35.73
C LYS A 14 -0.91 16.47 -35.41
N GLN A 15 -1.03 15.61 -36.43
CA GLN A 15 -0.96 14.15 -36.31
C GLN A 15 0.42 13.58 -36.69
N ALA A 16 1.35 14.42 -37.19
CA ALA A 16 2.64 13.97 -37.70
C ALA A 16 3.52 13.30 -36.64
N LEU A 17 3.64 13.92 -35.46
CA LEU A 17 4.40 13.35 -34.34
C LEU A 17 3.84 11.98 -33.92
N PHE A 18 2.52 11.90 -33.80
CA PHE A 18 1.83 10.67 -33.41
C PHE A 18 2.07 9.54 -34.43
N LEU A 19 1.98 9.81 -35.73
CA LEU A 19 2.25 8.83 -36.78
C LEU A 19 3.69 8.30 -36.71
N PHE A 20 4.69 9.19 -36.62
CA PHE A 20 6.08 8.76 -36.64
C PHE A 20 6.48 8.01 -35.37
N CYS A 21 5.98 8.44 -34.20
CA CYS A 21 6.21 7.72 -32.94
C CYS A 21 5.55 6.34 -32.96
N SER A 22 4.29 6.25 -33.38
CA SER A 22 3.55 4.98 -33.39
C SER A 22 4.02 4.00 -34.47
N SER A 23 4.61 4.47 -35.57
CA SER A 23 5.23 3.62 -36.58
C SER A 23 6.58 3.05 -36.13
N LEU A 24 7.39 3.82 -35.39
CA LEU A 24 8.70 3.38 -34.89
C LEU A 24 8.57 2.54 -33.61
N PHE A 25 7.59 2.85 -32.78
CA PHE A 25 7.34 2.22 -31.48
C PHE A 25 5.87 1.82 -31.38
N PRO A 26 5.47 0.71 -32.05
CA PRO A 26 4.09 0.24 -32.01
C PRO A 26 3.68 -0.24 -30.62
N LEU A 27 2.39 -0.15 -30.31
CA LEU A 27 1.84 -0.56 -29.02
C LEU A 27 1.74 -2.10 -28.94
N CYS A 28 2.29 -2.69 -27.88
CA CYS A 28 2.12 -4.10 -27.56
C CYS A 28 1.11 -4.26 -26.42
N SER A 29 0.10 -5.11 -26.58
CA SER A 29 -0.91 -5.40 -25.56
C SER A 29 -1.09 -6.90 -25.43
N ALA A 30 -1.33 -7.40 -24.20
CA ALA A 30 -1.64 -8.81 -23.95
C ALA A 30 -2.89 -9.30 -24.70
N ASN A 31 -3.77 -8.39 -25.11
CA ASN A 31 -5.00 -8.67 -25.83
C ASN A 31 -4.82 -8.68 -27.37
N ALA A 32 -3.62 -8.39 -27.88
CA ALA A 32 -3.32 -8.37 -29.31
C ALA A 32 -2.15 -9.31 -29.63
N PRO A 33 -2.31 -10.28 -30.56
CA PRO A 33 -1.26 -11.25 -30.89
C PRO A 33 -0.08 -10.66 -31.68
N ARG A 34 -0.18 -9.39 -32.12
CA ARG A 34 0.84 -8.66 -32.87
C ARG A 34 0.88 -7.20 -32.40
N PRO A 35 2.02 -6.50 -32.55
CA PRO A 35 2.11 -5.06 -32.28
C PRO A 35 1.06 -4.29 -33.07
N VAL A 36 0.29 -3.45 -32.37
CA VAL A 36 -0.73 -2.59 -32.97
C VAL A 36 -0.02 -1.46 -33.72
N GLN A 37 -0.35 -1.30 -35.00
CA GLN A 37 0.25 -0.31 -35.90
C GLN A 37 -0.66 0.92 -36.05
N PRO A 38 -0.17 2.08 -36.52
CA PRO A 38 -1.04 3.21 -36.85
C PRO A 38 -2.03 2.85 -37.95
N CYS A 39 -3.22 3.45 -37.90
CA CYS A 39 -4.22 3.25 -38.96
C CYS A 39 -3.74 3.86 -40.29
N ARG A 40 -4.13 3.23 -41.40
CA ARG A 40 -3.84 3.73 -42.75
C ARG A 40 -4.34 5.16 -42.99
N SER A 41 -5.54 5.49 -42.51
CA SER A 41 -6.15 6.82 -42.65
C SER A 41 -5.28 7.93 -42.04
N LEU A 42 -4.73 7.68 -40.85
CA LEU A 42 -3.78 8.57 -40.17
C LEU A 42 -2.50 8.78 -40.99
N CYS A 43 -1.96 7.71 -41.57
CA CYS A 43 -0.76 7.79 -42.42
C CYS A 43 -1.01 8.60 -43.70
N GLU A 44 -2.13 8.34 -44.38
CA GLU A 44 -2.50 9.05 -45.61
C GLU A 44 -2.78 10.53 -45.34
N GLN A 45 -3.41 10.86 -44.21
CA GLN A 45 -3.69 12.24 -43.80
C GLN A 45 -2.40 13.04 -43.58
N VAL A 46 -1.46 12.54 -42.79
CA VAL A 46 -0.17 13.21 -42.56
C VAL A 46 0.64 13.33 -43.86
N ARG A 47 0.60 12.30 -44.72
CA ARG A 47 1.25 12.34 -46.02
C ARG A 47 0.70 13.46 -46.90
N LYS A 48 -0.63 13.66 -46.88
CA LYS A 48 -1.29 14.74 -47.61
C LYS A 48 -0.94 16.12 -47.04
N ASP A 49 -1.00 16.27 -45.72
CA ASP A 49 -0.82 17.54 -45.03
C ASP A 49 0.63 18.06 -45.08
N CYS A 50 1.61 17.15 -45.01
CA CYS A 50 3.03 17.52 -44.82
C CYS A 50 3.93 17.23 -46.04
N PHE A 51 3.52 16.33 -46.94
CA PHE A 51 4.39 15.80 -48.00
C PHE A 51 3.82 16.01 -49.40
N SER A 52 2.83 16.90 -49.55
CA SER A 52 2.36 17.39 -50.85
C SER A 52 3.36 18.36 -51.50
N ASP A 53 4.20 19.03 -50.70
CA ASP A 53 5.27 19.90 -51.17
C ASP A 53 6.53 19.13 -51.61
N ALA A 54 7.11 19.55 -52.74
CA ALA A 54 8.29 18.92 -53.33
C ALA A 54 9.52 18.90 -52.40
N VAL A 55 9.64 19.87 -51.49
CA VAL A 55 10.75 19.98 -50.51
C VAL A 55 10.66 18.86 -49.46
N PHE A 56 9.47 18.64 -48.91
CA PHE A 56 9.26 17.64 -47.86
C PHE A 56 9.10 16.23 -48.42
N SER A 57 8.65 16.08 -49.68
CA SER A 57 8.46 14.78 -50.34
C SER A 57 9.67 13.82 -50.24
N LYS A 58 10.90 14.36 -50.27
CA LYS A 58 12.16 13.58 -50.18
C LYS A 58 12.49 13.10 -48.76
N LEU A 59 11.85 13.65 -47.73
CA LEU A 59 12.04 13.29 -46.33
C LEU A 59 11.10 12.17 -45.87
N TRP A 60 10.22 11.67 -46.74
CA TRP A 60 9.30 10.60 -46.39
C TRP A 60 10.07 9.29 -46.07
N PRO A 61 9.80 8.63 -44.94
CA PRO A 61 10.56 7.43 -44.57
C PRO A 61 10.24 6.23 -45.45
N SER A 62 11.27 5.50 -45.89
CA SER A 62 11.12 4.29 -46.69
C SER A 62 10.45 3.12 -45.96
N TYR A 63 10.52 3.10 -44.62
CA TYR A 63 9.89 2.08 -43.78
C TYR A 63 8.37 2.29 -43.61
N LEU A 64 7.83 3.44 -44.01
CA LEU A 64 6.44 3.82 -43.77
C LEU A 64 5.65 3.81 -45.09
N ASP A 65 5.07 2.66 -45.44
CA ASP A 65 4.09 2.56 -46.52
C ASP A 65 2.67 2.53 -45.96
N CYS A 66 1.88 3.57 -46.24
CA CYS A 66 0.51 3.66 -45.75
C CYS A 66 -0.37 2.51 -46.25
N ARG A 67 -0.07 1.91 -47.42
CA ARG A 67 -0.90 0.85 -48.02
C ARG A 67 -0.85 -0.45 -47.22
N THR A 68 0.23 -0.70 -46.49
CA THR A 68 0.42 -1.90 -45.69
C THR A 68 -0.17 -1.79 -44.28
N LEU A 69 -0.67 -0.61 -43.90
CA LEU A 69 -1.22 -0.36 -42.58
C LEU A 69 -2.68 -0.85 -42.45
N PRO A 70 -3.07 -1.35 -41.27
CA PRO A 70 -4.43 -1.81 -40.99
C PRO A 70 -5.46 -0.67 -41.03
N GLN A 71 -6.73 -1.03 -41.31
CA GLN A 71 -7.89 -0.15 -41.20
C GLN A 71 -8.99 -0.78 -40.36
N PRO A 72 -9.76 0.02 -39.59
CA PRO A 72 -10.88 -0.48 -38.78
C PRO A 72 -11.97 -1.15 -39.62
N GLU A 73 -12.22 -0.64 -40.83
CA GLU A 73 -13.23 -1.14 -41.78
C GLU A 73 -13.00 -2.61 -42.18
N ASN A 74 -11.74 -3.07 -42.16
CA ASN A 74 -11.35 -4.45 -42.45
C ASN A 74 -11.15 -5.29 -41.18
N HIS A 75 -11.77 -4.90 -40.06
CA HIS A 75 -11.58 -5.52 -38.73
C HIS A 75 -10.12 -5.52 -38.23
N GLY A 76 -9.28 -4.61 -38.73
CA GLY A 76 -7.90 -4.47 -38.30
C GLY A 76 -7.78 -3.57 -37.07
N LEU A 77 -7.20 -4.08 -35.98
CA LEU A 77 -6.87 -3.27 -34.80
C LEU A 77 -5.73 -2.30 -35.13
N CYS A 78 -5.95 -0.99 -34.99
CA CYS A 78 -4.97 0.03 -35.31
C CYS A 78 -5.11 1.28 -34.42
N MET A 79 -4.02 2.03 -34.26
CA MET A 79 -3.99 3.25 -33.46
C MET A 79 -4.46 4.46 -34.27
N GLN A 80 -5.40 5.21 -33.70
CA GLN A 80 -5.89 6.47 -34.23
C GLN A 80 -5.44 7.64 -33.36
N HIS A 81 -5.37 8.83 -33.97
CA HIS A 81 -5.13 10.05 -33.20
C HIS A 81 -6.40 10.40 -32.40
N PRO A 82 -6.33 10.80 -31.11
CA PRO A 82 -7.51 10.98 -30.23
C PRO A 82 -8.64 11.89 -30.77
N ASN A 83 -8.34 12.75 -31.74
CA ASN A 83 -9.30 13.68 -32.36
C ASN A 83 -9.92 13.20 -33.69
N SER A 84 -9.63 11.97 -34.17
CA SER A 84 -10.15 11.49 -35.46
C SER A 84 -11.51 10.78 -35.40
N LEU A 85 -12.17 10.72 -34.24
CA LEU A 85 -13.51 10.12 -34.07
C LEU A 85 -14.68 11.04 -34.48
N LEU A 86 -14.41 12.11 -35.22
CA LEU A 86 -15.41 13.04 -35.73
C LEU A 86 -15.48 12.94 -37.26
N GLU A 87 -16.15 11.91 -37.77
CA GLU A 87 -16.57 11.85 -39.17
C GLU A 87 -17.73 12.84 -39.44
N PRO A 88 -17.88 13.33 -40.68
CA PRO A 88 -18.50 14.61 -41.00
C PRO A 88 -19.98 14.45 -41.38
N GLY A 89 -20.88 15.04 -40.59
CA GLY A 89 -22.30 14.99 -40.89
C GLY A 89 -23.19 15.82 -39.98
N ALA A 90 -22.85 17.08 -39.69
CA ALA A 90 -23.82 18.07 -39.24
C ALA A 90 -23.23 19.48 -39.32
N THR A 91 -23.98 20.34 -40.00
CA THR A 91 -24.01 21.81 -39.94
C THR A 91 -23.21 22.49 -38.82
N ARG A 92 -22.39 23.47 -39.24
CA ARG A 92 -21.89 24.61 -38.45
C ARG A 92 -22.93 25.04 -37.40
N PRO A 93 -22.49 25.32 -36.17
CA PRO A 93 -22.51 26.71 -35.76
C PRO A 93 -21.15 27.18 -35.24
N SER A 94 -20.86 28.43 -35.57
CA SER A 94 -19.81 29.22 -34.97
C SER A 94 -20.03 29.35 -33.47
N SER A 95 -19.15 28.80 -32.64
CA SER A 95 -18.82 29.36 -31.31
C SER A 95 -17.65 28.64 -30.65
N GLY A 96 -16.69 29.41 -30.16
CA GLY A 96 -15.93 29.05 -28.96
C GLY A 96 -14.65 28.26 -29.18
N HIS A 97 -13.52 28.98 -29.13
CA HIS A 97 -12.29 28.42 -28.59
C HIS A 97 -12.56 27.87 -27.18
N HIS A 98 -12.78 26.57 -27.07
CA HIS A 98 -12.48 25.82 -25.84
C HIS A 98 -11.56 24.67 -26.23
N SER A 99 -10.30 25.01 -26.48
CA SER A 99 -9.20 24.13 -26.12
C SER A 99 -9.35 23.85 -24.63
N THR A 100 -9.83 22.66 -24.28
CA THR A 100 -9.57 22.10 -22.95
C THR A 100 -8.05 22.18 -22.76
N PRO A 101 -7.56 22.90 -21.73
CA PRO A 101 -6.13 22.95 -21.49
C PRO A 101 -5.65 21.52 -21.24
N PRO A 102 -4.41 21.15 -21.67
CA PRO A 102 -3.82 19.91 -21.21
C PRO A 102 -3.88 19.91 -19.68
N VAL A 103 -4.35 18.83 -19.08
CA VAL A 103 -4.42 18.68 -17.62
C VAL A 103 -2.98 18.80 -17.11
N SER A 104 -2.60 20.01 -16.69
CA SER A 104 -1.28 20.29 -16.16
C SER A 104 -1.31 19.90 -14.70
N CYS A 105 -0.67 18.78 -14.38
CA CYS A 105 -0.52 18.37 -13.00
C CYS A 105 0.32 19.38 -12.21
N PRO A 106 0.08 19.52 -10.89
CA PRO A 106 0.92 20.32 -10.01
C PRO A 106 2.40 19.90 -10.06
N ILE A 107 3.29 20.79 -9.62
CA ILE A 107 4.70 20.46 -9.41
C ILE A 107 4.76 19.23 -8.49
N ASN A 108 5.67 18.28 -8.81
CA ASN A 108 5.80 16.97 -8.14
C ASN A 108 4.72 15.92 -8.46
N TYR A 109 3.85 16.15 -9.45
CA TYR A 109 2.90 15.17 -9.95
C TYR A 109 3.13 14.89 -11.46
N THR A 110 2.74 13.71 -11.92
CA THR A 110 2.72 13.28 -13.33
C THR A 110 1.31 12.85 -13.72
N LEU A 111 0.95 13.04 -14.99
CA LEU A 111 -0.35 12.61 -15.50
C LEU A 111 -0.27 11.12 -15.87
N GLU A 112 -1.08 10.30 -15.21
CA GLU A 112 -1.22 8.86 -15.45
C GLU A 112 -2.72 8.53 -15.50
N TYR A 113 -3.20 7.97 -16.61
CA TYR A 113 -4.63 7.69 -16.87
C TYR A 113 -5.59 8.85 -16.53
N ASP A 114 -5.28 10.07 -16.98
CA ASP A 114 -6.05 11.30 -16.69
C ASP A 114 -6.14 11.71 -15.21
N GLN A 115 -5.35 11.08 -14.34
CA GLN A 115 -5.18 11.47 -12.95
C GLN A 115 -3.76 11.98 -12.69
N CYS A 116 -3.64 12.96 -11.79
CA CYS A 116 -2.33 13.44 -11.35
C CYS A 116 -1.81 12.57 -10.21
N VAL A 117 -0.84 11.72 -10.51
CA VAL A 117 -0.16 10.86 -9.52
C VAL A 117 1.13 11.52 -9.02
N PRO A 118 1.50 11.36 -7.75
CA PRO A 118 2.74 11.92 -7.22
C PRO A 118 3.97 11.28 -7.88
N LYS A 119 4.97 12.09 -8.23
CA LYS A 119 6.25 11.60 -8.76
C LYS A 119 6.98 10.79 -7.69
N CYS A 120 7.64 9.70 -8.10
CA CYS A 120 8.42 8.88 -7.19
C CYS A 120 9.78 9.52 -6.84
N GLY A 121 10.06 9.63 -5.54
CA GLY A 121 11.35 10.02 -4.98
C GLY A 121 11.22 10.44 -3.50
N SER A 122 12.19 10.11 -2.66
CA SER A 122 12.19 10.50 -1.24
C SER A 122 12.31 12.01 -1.04
N SER A 123 12.97 12.69 -1.98
CA SER A 123 13.14 14.14 -2.05
C SER A 123 11.97 14.87 -2.71
N ILE A 124 10.95 14.14 -3.17
CA ILE A 124 9.77 14.72 -3.80
C ILE A 124 8.71 14.97 -2.73
N ASP A 125 8.42 16.25 -2.47
CA ASP A 125 7.35 16.68 -1.57
C ASP A 125 6.05 16.78 -2.36
N ALA A 126 5.31 15.67 -2.43
CA ALA A 126 4.05 15.61 -3.16
C ALA A 126 2.85 15.80 -2.22
N MET A 127 2.70 14.94 -1.22
CA MET A 127 1.65 15.05 -0.19
C MET A 127 2.16 15.63 1.13
N TYR A 128 3.46 15.48 1.41
CA TYR A 128 4.05 15.91 2.69
C TYR A 128 5.36 16.69 2.48
N ASN A 129 5.56 17.72 3.30
CA ASN A 129 6.75 18.55 3.25
C ASN A 129 7.95 17.84 3.89
N ALA A 130 9.17 18.14 3.45
CA ALA A 130 10.41 17.58 4.00
C ALA A 130 10.49 17.66 5.54
N ARG A 131 10.05 18.78 6.13
CA ARG A 131 10.03 18.97 7.59
C ARG A 131 9.08 17.99 8.30
N GLN A 132 7.94 17.66 7.68
CA GLN A 132 6.99 16.69 8.23
C GLN A 132 7.59 15.28 8.18
N LYS A 133 8.25 14.93 7.06
CA LYS A 133 8.97 13.65 6.90
C LYS A 133 10.07 13.49 7.96
N GLU A 134 10.94 14.49 8.11
CA GLU A 134 12.01 14.49 9.13
C GLU A 134 11.45 14.35 10.55
N THR A 135 10.35 15.07 10.84
CA THR A 135 9.68 14.98 12.15
C THR A 135 9.17 13.56 12.42
N ILE A 136 8.51 12.94 11.43
CA ILE A 136 7.99 11.58 11.57
C ILE A 136 9.11 10.56 11.68
N GLU A 137 10.18 10.68 10.91
CA GLU A 137 11.35 9.80 11.01
C GLU A 137 12.01 9.90 12.39
N PHE A 138 12.21 11.12 12.91
CA PHE A 138 12.76 11.37 14.24
C PHE A 138 11.94 10.72 15.35
N TRP A 139 10.62 10.95 15.35
CA TRP A 139 9.73 10.36 16.36
C TRP A 139 9.60 8.85 16.20
N THR A 140 9.57 8.33 14.97
CA THR A 140 9.55 6.89 14.71
C THR A 140 10.80 6.22 15.28
N LEU A 141 11.98 6.83 15.12
CA LEU A 141 13.23 6.34 15.70
C LEU A 141 13.15 6.27 17.23
N ILE A 142 12.73 7.36 17.89
CA ILE A 142 12.66 7.44 19.35
C ILE A 142 11.64 6.43 19.90
N LEU A 143 10.44 6.40 19.33
CA LEU A 143 9.35 5.56 19.83
C LEU A 143 9.64 4.07 19.59
N SER A 144 10.21 3.71 18.43
CA SER A 144 10.60 2.32 18.14
C SER A 144 11.78 1.87 19.02
N ALA A 145 12.77 2.73 19.28
CA ALA A 145 13.86 2.44 20.20
C ALA A 145 13.35 2.20 21.63
N ALA A 146 12.50 3.09 22.14
CA ALA A 146 11.90 2.94 23.47
C ALA A 146 11.07 1.65 23.55
N CYS A 147 10.22 1.39 22.55
CA CYS A 147 9.42 0.16 22.48
C CYS A 147 10.32 -1.08 22.48
N PHE A 148 11.36 -1.11 21.65
CA PHE A 148 12.30 -2.23 21.57
C PHE A 148 13.00 -2.49 22.91
N ILE A 149 13.53 -1.44 23.56
CA ILE A 149 14.26 -1.58 24.83
C ILE A 149 13.33 -2.10 25.93
N PHE A 150 12.15 -1.48 26.12
CA PHE A 150 11.22 -1.89 27.18
C PHE A 150 10.66 -3.30 26.96
N THR A 151 10.34 -3.65 25.71
CA THR A 151 9.86 -5.00 25.39
C THR A 151 10.97 -6.04 25.52
N LEU A 152 12.21 -5.73 25.14
CA LEU A 152 13.35 -6.63 25.32
C LEU A 152 13.61 -6.91 26.80
N MET A 153 13.62 -5.86 27.64
CA MET A 153 13.75 -6.03 29.09
C MET A 153 12.64 -6.91 29.67
N SER A 154 11.41 -6.74 29.18
CA SER A 154 10.26 -7.56 29.58
C SER A 154 10.43 -9.02 29.14
N LEU A 155 10.86 -9.27 27.90
CA LEU A 155 11.10 -10.61 27.37
C LEU A 155 12.21 -11.34 28.13
N VAL A 156 13.32 -10.68 28.42
CA VAL A 156 14.41 -11.24 29.25
C VAL A 156 13.89 -11.58 30.64
N THR A 157 13.09 -10.70 31.23
CA THR A 157 12.46 -10.96 32.54
C THR A 157 11.52 -12.16 32.51
N PHE A 158 10.72 -12.31 31.46
CA PHE A 158 9.83 -13.46 31.30
C PHE A 158 10.60 -14.76 31.06
N TRP A 159 11.67 -14.72 30.25
CA TRP A 159 12.51 -15.89 29.99
C TRP A 159 13.24 -16.39 31.23
N THR A 160 13.79 -15.47 32.04
CA THR A 160 14.46 -15.85 33.30
C THR A 160 13.50 -16.46 34.33
N LYS A 161 12.19 -16.18 34.23
CA LYS A 161 11.15 -16.70 35.13
C LYS A 161 10.00 -17.39 34.38
N ALA A 162 10.33 -18.17 33.35
CA ALA A 162 9.34 -18.76 32.44
C ALA A 162 8.32 -19.66 33.15
N SER A 163 8.72 -20.37 34.21
CA SER A 163 7.84 -21.25 34.99
C SER A 163 6.73 -20.53 35.76
N LYS A 164 6.79 -19.20 35.89
CA LYS A 164 5.75 -18.41 36.58
C LYS A 164 4.66 -17.87 35.66
N PHE A 165 4.80 -18.03 34.34
CA PHE A 165 3.88 -17.49 33.34
C PHE A 165 3.05 -18.60 32.70
N GLU A 166 2.05 -19.04 33.45
CA GLU A 166 1.06 -20.01 32.98
C GLU A 166 -0.12 -19.31 32.27
N TYR A 167 -0.95 -20.05 31.56
CA TYR A 167 -2.24 -19.51 31.12
C TYR A 167 -3.11 -19.19 32.35
N PRO A 168 -3.87 -18.10 32.35
CA PRO A 168 -4.27 -17.27 31.20
C PRO A 168 -3.35 -16.08 30.88
N ASP A 169 -2.25 -15.88 31.61
CA ASP A 169 -1.37 -14.71 31.47
C ASP A 169 -0.31 -14.87 30.37
N ARG A 170 0.06 -16.11 30.04
CA ARG A 170 1.08 -16.44 29.02
C ARG A 170 0.95 -15.73 27.66
N PRO A 171 -0.26 -15.45 27.09
CA PRO A 171 -0.39 -14.66 25.87
C PRO A 171 0.31 -13.29 25.89
N LEU A 172 0.49 -12.68 27.07
CA LEU A 172 1.21 -11.41 27.23
C LEU A 172 2.65 -11.51 26.70
N LEU A 173 3.33 -12.62 26.97
CA LEU A 173 4.70 -12.88 26.49
C LEU A 173 4.78 -12.79 24.97
N PHE A 174 3.83 -13.40 24.27
CA PHE A 174 3.84 -13.43 22.80
C PHE A 174 3.41 -12.12 22.18
N MET A 175 2.50 -11.37 22.82
CA MET A 175 2.23 -9.98 22.42
C MET A 175 3.49 -9.12 22.55
N THR A 176 4.21 -9.21 23.67
CA THR A 176 5.48 -8.50 23.87
C THR A 176 6.51 -8.89 22.82
N LEU A 177 6.60 -10.18 22.45
CA LEU A 177 7.48 -10.65 21.37
C LEU A 177 7.13 -9.99 20.03
N CYS A 178 5.84 -9.93 19.68
CA CYS A 178 5.40 -9.30 18.43
C CYS A 178 5.79 -7.82 18.38
N TYR A 179 5.58 -7.08 19.47
CA TYR A 179 5.95 -5.66 19.53
C TYR A 179 7.45 -5.42 19.58
N ASN A 180 8.23 -6.32 20.18
CA ASN A 180 9.69 -6.23 20.14
C ASN A 180 10.22 -6.37 18.70
N LEU A 181 9.76 -7.40 17.98
CA LEU A 181 10.13 -7.62 16.58
C LEU A 181 9.62 -6.50 15.67
N MET A 182 8.45 -5.94 15.98
CA MET A 182 7.93 -4.77 15.27
C MET A 182 8.81 -3.53 15.53
N GLY A 183 9.22 -3.29 16.77
CA GLY A 183 10.17 -2.24 17.12
C GLY A 183 11.48 -2.37 16.36
N LEU A 184 12.02 -3.60 16.26
CA LEU A 184 13.20 -3.89 15.45
C LEU A 184 12.98 -3.58 13.96
N CYS A 185 11.84 -4.00 13.39
CA CYS A 185 11.47 -3.71 12.01
C CYS A 185 11.45 -2.20 11.71
N TYR A 186 10.95 -1.37 12.63
CA TYR A 186 10.97 0.09 12.49
C TYR A 186 12.37 0.71 12.68
N LEU A 187 13.18 0.16 13.59
CA LEU A 187 14.56 0.60 13.82
C LEU A 187 15.45 0.32 12.62
N GLU A 188 15.45 -0.92 12.13
CA GLU A 188 16.24 -1.32 10.97
C GLU A 188 15.91 -0.43 9.77
N ARG A 189 14.62 -0.23 9.50
CA ARG A 189 14.15 0.65 8.44
C ARG A 189 14.72 2.07 8.58
N THR A 190 14.62 2.68 9.75
CA THR A 190 15.04 4.07 9.97
C THR A 190 16.57 4.23 9.95
N ILE A 191 17.33 3.24 10.46
CA ILE A 191 18.80 3.31 10.54
C ILE A 191 19.46 2.97 9.19
N LEU A 192 19.00 1.92 8.50
CA LEU A 192 19.60 1.45 7.25
C LEU A 192 19.22 2.30 6.02
N HIS A 193 18.07 2.98 6.07
CA HIS A 193 17.52 3.74 4.94
C HIS A 193 17.68 5.25 5.12
N ASN A 194 18.82 5.68 5.66
CA ASN A 194 19.17 7.10 5.74
C ASN A 194 19.29 7.69 4.31
N PRO A 195 18.66 8.85 4.01
CA PRO A 195 18.63 9.48 2.68
C PRO A 195 20.02 9.74 2.06
N ARG A 196 21.10 9.70 2.85
CA ARG A 196 22.47 9.77 2.31
C ARG A 196 22.85 8.60 1.40
N LYS A 197 22.19 7.44 1.52
CA LYS A 197 22.43 6.28 0.64
C LYS A 197 21.68 6.40 -0.70
N GLU A 198 20.56 7.13 -0.73
CA GLU A 198 19.82 7.46 -1.96
C GLU A 198 20.52 8.50 -2.83
N LEU A 199 21.44 9.31 -2.27
CA LEU A 199 22.24 10.26 -3.06
C LEU A 199 23.08 9.58 -4.16
N ILE A 200 23.43 8.30 -3.96
CA ILE A 200 24.17 7.50 -4.95
C ILE A 200 23.21 6.97 -6.05
N ASP A 201 21.95 6.68 -5.70
CA ASP A 201 20.91 6.20 -6.63
C ASP A 201 20.38 7.30 -7.56
N LEU A 202 20.47 8.58 -7.14
CA LEU A 202 20.06 9.74 -7.95
C LEU A 202 20.91 9.94 -9.21
N LEU A 203 22.10 9.35 -9.28
CA LEU A 203 22.99 9.52 -10.42
C LEU A 203 22.71 8.55 -11.57
N GLU A 204 21.92 7.48 -11.36
CA GLU A 204 21.97 6.35 -12.29
C GLU A 204 20.70 6.03 -13.07
N PHE A 205 19.46 6.29 -12.63
CA PHE A 205 18.33 5.98 -13.51
C PHE A 205 17.02 6.70 -13.17
N ARG A 206 16.26 6.99 -14.23
CA ARG A 206 14.83 7.33 -14.20
C ARG A 206 14.12 6.39 -13.23
N GLN A 207 13.74 6.89 -12.05
CA GLN A 207 13.13 6.07 -11.02
C GLN A 207 11.70 5.69 -11.43
N GLU A 208 11.57 4.56 -12.13
CA GLU A 208 10.30 3.86 -12.26
C GLU A 208 9.78 3.60 -10.84
N CYS A 209 8.48 3.80 -10.62
CA CYS A 209 7.79 3.55 -9.35
C CYS A 209 7.69 2.05 -9.02
N ASN A 210 8.75 1.27 -9.27
CA ASN A 210 8.78 -0.16 -9.02
C ASN A 210 8.93 -0.42 -7.53
N ILE A 211 8.02 -1.24 -7.00
CA ILE A 211 8.03 -1.66 -5.60
C ILE A 211 9.27 -2.52 -5.36
N THR A 212 10.14 -2.08 -4.45
CA THR A 212 11.37 -2.82 -4.12
C THR A 212 11.06 -4.06 -3.28
N SER A 213 11.86 -5.12 -3.44
CA SER A 213 11.76 -6.35 -2.63
C SER A 213 11.90 -6.08 -1.13
N GLN A 214 12.72 -5.09 -0.75
CA GLN A 214 12.87 -4.65 0.64
C GLN A 214 11.56 -4.02 1.17
N CYS A 215 10.89 -3.21 0.37
CA CYS A 215 9.60 -2.60 0.75
C CYS A 215 8.53 -3.67 1.01
N LEU A 216 8.45 -4.68 0.14
CA LEU A 216 7.55 -5.82 0.31
C LEU A 216 7.88 -6.63 1.57
N ALA A 217 9.16 -6.90 1.84
CA ALA A 217 9.58 -7.63 3.04
C ALA A 217 9.14 -6.90 4.32
N TYR A 218 9.38 -5.59 4.43
CA TYR A 218 8.94 -4.80 5.56
C TYR A 218 7.41 -4.74 5.69
N TYR A 219 6.68 -4.68 4.56
CA TYR A 219 5.23 -4.78 4.57
C TYR A 219 4.77 -6.12 5.17
N ILE A 220 5.28 -7.24 4.67
CA ILE A 220 4.87 -8.58 5.13
C ILE A 220 5.16 -8.72 6.63
N ILE A 221 6.39 -8.42 7.06
CA ILE A 221 6.83 -8.59 8.45
C ILE A 221 5.99 -7.73 9.40
N LYS A 222 5.87 -6.43 9.12
CA LYS A 222 5.12 -5.49 9.97
C LYS A 222 3.65 -5.91 10.11
N ASN A 223 2.99 -6.23 9.00
CA ASN A 223 1.56 -6.57 9.00
C ASN A 223 1.31 -7.94 9.62
N TYR A 224 2.18 -8.93 9.37
CA TYR A 224 2.13 -10.23 10.02
C TYR A 224 2.22 -10.10 11.54
N LEU A 225 3.22 -9.35 12.04
CA LEU A 225 3.42 -9.13 13.48
C LEU A 225 2.23 -8.40 14.12
N LEU A 226 1.60 -7.46 13.40
CA LEU A 226 0.40 -6.76 13.88
C LEU A 226 -0.80 -7.69 14.03
N ILE A 227 -1.10 -8.52 13.02
CA ILE A 227 -2.20 -9.49 13.09
C ILE A 227 -1.90 -10.58 14.14
N SER A 228 -0.63 -10.96 14.29
CA SER A 228 -0.23 -11.93 15.31
C SER A 228 -0.43 -11.36 16.72
N ALA A 229 -0.04 -10.10 16.97
CA ALA A 229 -0.28 -9.42 18.24
C ALA A 229 -1.77 -9.30 18.57
N THR A 230 -2.62 -8.91 17.60
CA THR A 230 -4.07 -8.81 17.82
C THR A 230 -4.74 -10.18 17.97
N THR A 231 -4.19 -11.23 17.35
CA THR A 231 -4.64 -12.61 17.58
C THR A 231 -4.28 -13.09 18.99
N TRP A 232 -3.09 -12.77 19.49
CA TRP A 232 -2.72 -13.05 20.88
C TRP A 232 -3.56 -12.25 21.90
N TRP A 233 -3.96 -11.03 21.57
CA TRP A 233 -4.95 -10.28 22.34
C TRP A 233 -6.31 -10.99 22.39
N LEU A 234 -6.80 -11.51 21.25
CA LEU A 234 -8.02 -12.31 21.22
C LEU A 234 -7.87 -13.56 22.10
N ILE A 235 -6.76 -14.29 21.97
CA ILE A 235 -6.47 -15.49 22.78
C ILE A 235 -6.42 -15.14 24.27
N PHE A 236 -5.80 -14.02 24.65
CA PHE A 236 -5.82 -13.52 26.01
C PHE A 236 -7.27 -13.35 26.51
N GLY A 237 -8.14 -12.71 25.72
CA GLY A 237 -9.56 -12.58 26.04
C GLY A 237 -10.28 -13.93 26.18
N VAL A 238 -10.01 -14.89 25.29
CA VAL A 238 -10.55 -16.26 25.36
C VAL A 238 -10.10 -16.96 26.64
N CYS A 239 -8.81 -16.95 26.96
CA CYS A 239 -8.27 -17.60 28.15
C CYS A 239 -8.86 -17.00 29.43
N TRP A 240 -8.97 -15.68 29.51
CA TRP A 240 -9.57 -14.98 30.64
C TRP A 240 -11.07 -15.27 30.78
N TYR A 241 -11.82 -15.26 29.68
CA TYR A 241 -13.23 -15.64 29.70
C TYR A 241 -13.44 -17.09 30.14
N LEU A 242 -12.68 -18.04 29.59
CA LEU A 242 -12.79 -19.46 29.94
C LEU A 242 -12.40 -19.72 31.40
N SER A 243 -11.32 -19.09 31.87
CA SER A 243 -10.87 -19.22 33.26
C SER A 243 -11.91 -18.67 34.25
N THR A 244 -12.51 -17.51 33.96
CA THR A 244 -13.40 -16.83 34.91
C THR A 244 -14.86 -17.26 34.80
N ALA A 245 -15.43 -17.23 33.59
CA ALA A 245 -16.85 -17.47 33.35
C ALA A 245 -17.18 -18.96 33.22
N LYS A 246 -16.23 -19.75 32.69
CA LYS A 246 -16.38 -21.21 32.52
C LYS A 246 -15.57 -22.03 33.51
N GLN A 247 -14.83 -21.38 34.42
CA GLN A 247 -14.06 -22.03 35.48
C GLN A 247 -13.05 -23.07 34.97
N TRP A 248 -12.43 -22.81 33.81
CA TRP A 248 -11.36 -23.67 33.31
C TRP A 248 -10.08 -23.49 34.15
N SER A 249 -9.43 -24.60 34.46
CA SER A 249 -8.13 -24.60 35.16
C SER A 249 -6.97 -24.24 34.22
N CYS A 250 -5.83 -23.86 34.78
CA CYS A 250 -4.63 -23.56 34.01
C CYS A 250 -4.18 -24.77 33.17
N GLU A 251 -4.30 -25.99 33.71
CA GLU A 251 -3.96 -27.24 33.00
C GLU A 251 -4.89 -27.50 31.81
N ALA A 252 -6.17 -27.16 31.93
CA ALA A 252 -7.13 -27.30 30.83
C ALA A 252 -6.80 -26.36 29.67
N LEU A 253 -6.37 -25.13 29.96
CA LEU A 253 -5.90 -24.17 28.96
C LEU A 253 -4.57 -24.61 28.35
N GLU A 254 -3.63 -25.10 29.16
CA GLU A 254 -2.32 -25.57 28.71
C GLU A 254 -2.45 -26.75 27.74
N LYS A 255 -3.43 -27.65 27.95
CA LYS A 255 -3.77 -28.74 26.99
C LYS A 255 -4.23 -28.24 25.62
N LYS A 256 -4.70 -26.98 25.51
CA LYS A 256 -5.11 -26.34 24.26
C LYS A 256 -4.07 -25.37 23.70
N SER A 257 -2.92 -25.21 24.37
CA SER A 257 -1.84 -24.29 23.96
C SER A 257 -1.42 -24.48 22.49
N GLY A 258 -1.25 -25.73 22.03
CA GLY A 258 -0.88 -26.01 20.64
C GLY A 258 -1.83 -25.37 19.61
N LEU A 259 -3.13 -25.39 19.89
CA LEU A 259 -4.13 -24.75 19.02
C LEU A 259 -3.99 -23.23 19.03
N PHE A 260 -3.78 -22.62 20.20
CA PHE A 260 -3.57 -21.17 20.32
C PHE A 260 -2.36 -20.70 19.51
N HIS A 261 -1.26 -21.46 19.58
CA HIS A 261 -0.06 -21.16 18.80
C HIS A 261 -0.28 -21.28 17.29
N VAL A 262 -0.96 -22.33 16.82
CA VAL A 262 -1.27 -22.47 15.38
C VAL A 262 -2.15 -21.30 14.90
N MET A 263 -3.18 -20.95 15.66
CA MET A 263 -4.05 -19.82 15.33
C MET A 263 -3.28 -18.50 15.29
N ALA A 264 -2.34 -18.27 16.20
CA ALA A 264 -1.62 -17.01 16.31
C ALA A 264 -0.40 -16.87 15.40
N TRP A 265 0.11 -17.95 14.81
CA TRP A 265 1.30 -17.91 13.96
C TRP A 265 1.05 -18.30 12.51
N VAL A 266 0.02 -19.11 12.22
CA VAL A 266 -0.27 -19.54 10.85
C VAL A 266 -1.31 -18.63 10.20
N VAL A 267 -2.46 -18.42 10.87
CA VAL A 267 -3.58 -17.63 10.32
C VAL A 267 -3.19 -16.18 9.97
N PRO A 268 -2.35 -15.47 10.75
CA PRO A 268 -1.98 -14.09 10.45
C PRO A 268 -1.29 -13.85 9.11
N PHE A 269 -0.68 -14.88 8.50
CA PHE A 269 -0.09 -14.77 7.16
C PHE A 269 -1.13 -14.55 6.05
N ALA A 270 -2.37 -14.99 6.25
CA ALA A 270 -3.42 -14.88 5.23
C ALA A 270 -3.67 -13.43 4.79
N SER A 271 -3.62 -12.49 5.73
CA SER A 271 -3.84 -11.06 5.49
C SER A 271 -2.81 -10.44 4.52
N PRO A 272 -1.50 -10.41 4.85
CA PRO A 272 -0.49 -9.84 3.95
C PRO A 272 -0.34 -10.62 2.64
N ILE A 273 -0.53 -11.95 2.63
CA ILE A 273 -0.52 -12.74 1.39
C ILE A 273 -1.68 -12.36 0.48
N SER A 274 -2.88 -12.14 1.02
CA SER A 274 -4.04 -11.73 0.22
C SER A 274 -3.84 -10.37 -0.45
N ALA A 275 -3.13 -9.45 0.21
CA ALA A 275 -2.77 -8.15 -0.38
C ALA A 275 -1.78 -8.30 -1.54
N LEU A 276 -0.77 -9.16 -1.39
CA LEU A 276 0.20 -9.49 -2.44
C LEU A 276 -0.48 -10.09 -3.67
N LEU A 277 -1.36 -11.08 -3.46
CA LEU A 277 -2.06 -11.76 -4.55
C LEU A 277 -3.00 -10.85 -5.34
N ARG A 278 -3.50 -9.78 -4.72
CA ARG A 278 -4.37 -8.79 -5.38
C ARG A 278 -3.62 -7.63 -6.01
N GLY A 279 -2.29 -7.53 -5.83
CA GLY A 279 -1.49 -6.45 -6.39
C GLY A 279 -1.76 -5.06 -5.78
N ASN A 280 -2.45 -5.00 -4.63
CA ASN A 280 -2.91 -3.72 -4.04
C ASN A 280 -1.87 -3.07 -3.11
N ILE A 281 -0.58 -3.27 -3.36
CA ILE A 281 0.50 -2.74 -2.52
C ILE A 281 1.03 -1.45 -3.11
N GLN A 282 1.20 -0.44 -2.25
CA GLN A 282 1.65 0.90 -2.63
C GLN A 282 2.72 1.39 -1.67
N LYS A 283 3.63 2.24 -2.15
CA LYS A 283 4.60 2.93 -1.30
C LYS A 283 3.94 4.15 -0.68
N PHE A 284 4.07 4.31 0.64
CA PHE A 284 3.56 5.48 1.35
C PHE A 284 4.66 6.52 1.56
N GLU A 285 4.45 7.73 1.04
CA GLU A 285 5.47 8.80 1.01
C GLU A 285 5.99 9.18 2.41
N LEU A 286 5.10 9.37 3.38
CA LEU A 286 5.46 9.92 4.69
C LEU A 286 6.36 9.02 5.52
N THR A 287 6.11 7.70 5.49
CA THR A 287 6.86 6.72 6.30
C THR A 287 7.77 5.84 5.45
N ASN A 288 7.74 6.00 4.12
CA ASN A 288 8.44 5.21 3.12
C ASN A 288 8.13 3.69 3.18
N PHE A 289 7.13 3.24 3.94
CA PHE A 289 6.73 1.84 4.01
C PHE A 289 5.77 1.48 2.88
N CYS A 290 5.81 0.22 2.45
CA CYS A 290 4.76 -0.36 1.66
C CYS A 290 3.49 -0.55 2.51
N THR A 291 2.33 -0.38 1.89
CA THR A 291 1.03 -0.44 2.51
C THR A 291 -0.02 -1.01 1.55
N ALA A 292 -1.07 -1.60 2.09
CA ALA A 292 -2.25 -2.03 1.33
C ALA A 292 -3.49 -1.72 2.17
N LYS A 293 -4.56 -1.26 1.53
CA LYS A 293 -5.75 -0.76 2.24
C LYS A 293 -6.69 -1.90 2.61
N GLY A 294 -7.13 -1.94 3.87
CA GLY A 294 -8.21 -2.81 4.33
C GLY A 294 -7.82 -4.27 4.57
N PHE A 295 -6.69 -4.73 4.03
CA PHE A 295 -6.23 -6.11 4.22
C PHE A 295 -5.87 -6.40 5.67
N THR A 296 -5.13 -5.51 6.32
CA THR A 296 -4.66 -5.71 7.69
C THR A 296 -5.55 -5.01 8.70
N GLU A 297 -6.08 -3.83 8.36
CA GLU A 297 -6.85 -2.99 9.28
C GLU A 297 -8.17 -3.64 9.68
N ILE A 298 -8.89 -4.22 8.70
CA ILE A 298 -10.20 -4.82 8.94
C ILE A 298 -10.08 -6.07 9.84
N PRO A 299 -9.19 -7.05 9.56
CA PRO A 299 -9.00 -8.18 10.46
C PRO A 299 -8.50 -7.75 11.84
N ALA A 300 -7.56 -6.82 11.93
CA ALA A 300 -7.06 -6.31 13.20
C ALA A 300 -8.18 -5.71 14.05
N LEU A 301 -9.05 -4.89 13.45
CA LEU A 301 -10.18 -4.26 14.13
C LEU A 301 -11.17 -5.32 14.65
N ILE A 302 -11.52 -6.31 13.83
CA ILE A 302 -12.41 -7.41 14.23
C ILE A 302 -11.82 -8.18 15.41
N LEU A 303 -10.54 -8.54 15.35
CA LEU A 303 -9.84 -9.28 16.41
C LEU A 303 -9.76 -8.47 17.72
N LEU A 304 -9.47 -7.17 17.64
CA LEU A 304 -9.42 -6.28 18.81
C LEU A 304 -10.78 -6.17 19.49
N LEU A 305 -11.85 -5.95 18.72
CA LEU A 305 -13.22 -5.85 19.24
C LEU A 305 -13.70 -7.19 19.82
N ALA A 306 -13.43 -8.31 19.15
CA ALA A 306 -13.75 -9.64 19.66
C ALA A 306 -13.01 -9.94 20.97
N GLY A 307 -11.70 -9.63 21.06
CA GLY A 307 -10.95 -9.77 22.31
C GLY A 307 -11.49 -8.88 23.43
N ALA A 308 -11.83 -7.63 23.12
CA ALA A 308 -12.40 -6.68 24.08
C ALA A 308 -13.75 -7.14 24.63
N THR A 309 -14.63 -7.68 23.78
CA THR A 309 -15.92 -8.22 24.22
C THR A 309 -15.75 -9.43 25.14
N LEU A 310 -14.82 -10.35 24.85
CA LEU A 310 -14.52 -11.49 25.72
C LEU A 310 -13.95 -11.06 27.08
N ILE A 311 -13.05 -10.08 27.10
CA ILE A 311 -12.52 -9.52 28.36
C ILE A 311 -13.63 -8.85 29.16
N LEU A 312 -14.52 -8.09 28.51
CA LEU A 312 -15.67 -7.48 29.19
C LEU A 312 -16.58 -8.55 29.81
N LEU A 313 -16.88 -9.62 29.08
CA LEU A 313 -17.65 -10.75 29.61
C LEU A 313 -16.94 -11.44 30.78
N ALA A 314 -15.61 -11.61 30.71
CA ALA A 314 -14.80 -12.14 31.80
C ALA A 314 -14.88 -11.26 33.05
N LEU A 315 -14.76 -9.94 32.90
CA LEU A 315 -14.86 -8.97 33.99
C LEU A 315 -16.26 -8.95 34.63
N ILE A 316 -17.32 -9.07 33.82
CA ILE A 316 -18.70 -9.19 34.32
C ILE A 316 -18.87 -10.49 35.14
N ALA A 317 -18.36 -11.61 34.64
CA ALA A 317 -18.40 -12.88 35.35
C ALA A 317 -17.62 -12.82 36.67
N LEU A 318 -16.43 -12.20 36.66
CA LEU A 318 -15.60 -12.02 37.84
C LEU A 318 -16.27 -11.13 38.90
N LYS A 319 -16.97 -10.07 38.47
CA LYS A 319 -17.77 -9.21 39.36
C LYS A 319 -18.91 -9.98 40.04
N ARG A 320 -19.60 -10.86 39.30
CA ARG A 320 -20.63 -11.75 39.86
C ARG A 320 -20.05 -12.68 40.91
N LEU A 321 -18.93 -13.34 40.61
CA LEU A 321 -18.23 -14.21 41.55
C LEU A 321 -17.79 -13.46 42.81
N LYS A 322 -17.23 -12.24 42.67
CA LYS A 322 -16.85 -11.40 43.82
C LYS A 322 -18.05 -11.05 44.71
N SER A 323 -19.23 -10.81 44.13
CA SER A 323 -20.45 -10.54 44.90
C SER A 323 -20.90 -11.73 45.73
N THR A 324 -20.62 -12.96 45.29
CA THR A 324 -20.97 -14.19 46.00
C THR A 324 -19.91 -14.56 47.06
N TRP A 325 -18.64 -14.33 46.75
CA TRP A 325 -17.50 -14.62 47.62
C TRP A 325 -17.05 -13.35 48.34
N ASN A 326 -17.82 -12.99 49.37
CA ASN A 326 -17.62 -11.78 50.16
C ASN A 326 -16.15 -11.66 50.64
N GLN A 327 -15.45 -10.61 50.16
CA GLN A 327 -14.14 -10.12 50.61
C GLN A 327 -12.85 -10.92 50.28
N SER A 328 -12.69 -11.47 49.06
CA SER A 328 -11.32 -11.79 48.59
C SER A 328 -10.58 -10.52 48.13
N GLU A 329 -9.72 -9.95 48.98
CA GLU A 329 -8.84 -8.81 48.59
C GLU A 329 -7.98 -9.13 47.37
N THR A 330 -7.54 -10.39 47.25
CA THR A 330 -6.72 -10.89 46.13
C THR A 330 -7.47 -10.80 44.81
N LEU A 331 -8.76 -11.18 44.78
CA LEU A 331 -9.61 -11.10 43.59
C LEU A 331 -9.79 -9.65 43.11
N SER A 332 -9.83 -8.70 44.04
CA SER A 332 -9.93 -7.27 43.71
C SER A 332 -8.66 -6.73 43.03
N LYS A 333 -7.48 -7.16 43.47
CA LYS A 333 -6.19 -6.76 42.88
C LYS A 333 -6.04 -7.29 41.46
N VAL A 334 -6.44 -8.55 41.24
CA VAL A 334 -6.43 -9.18 39.91
C VAL A 334 -7.37 -8.44 38.94
N PHE A 335 -8.60 -8.13 39.38
CA PHE A 335 -9.57 -7.37 38.58
C PHE A 335 -9.01 -6.03 38.09
N VAL A 336 -8.45 -5.23 39.00
CA VAL A 336 -7.92 -3.89 38.67
C VAL A 336 -6.76 -4.00 37.70
N ARG A 337 -5.85 -4.97 37.89
CA ARG A 337 -4.70 -5.18 37.00
C ARG A 337 -5.12 -5.51 35.58
N VAL A 338 -6.06 -6.43 35.40
CA VAL A 338 -6.53 -6.87 34.07
C VAL A 338 -7.31 -5.76 33.37
N LEU A 339 -8.19 -5.07 34.10
CA LEU A 339 -8.95 -3.95 33.56
C LEU A 339 -8.02 -2.82 33.09
N LEU A 340 -7.04 -2.46 33.92
CA LEU A 340 -6.08 -1.39 33.61
C LEU A 340 -5.22 -1.76 32.41
N PHE A 341 -4.70 -3.00 32.35
CA PHE A 341 -3.98 -3.49 31.19
C PHE A 341 -4.86 -3.44 29.92
N ALA A 342 -6.10 -3.92 30.00
CA ALA A 342 -6.99 -3.97 28.87
C ALA A 342 -7.29 -2.57 28.30
N ILE A 343 -7.54 -1.58 29.17
CA ILE A 343 -7.78 -0.19 28.76
C ILE A 343 -6.53 0.42 28.12
N ILE A 344 -5.37 0.29 28.78
CA ILE A 344 -4.10 0.87 28.30
C ILE A 344 -3.65 0.26 26.98
N TYR A 345 -3.96 -1.02 26.74
CA TYR A 345 -3.66 -1.67 25.47
C TYR A 345 -4.68 -1.33 24.37
N LEU A 346 -5.98 -1.42 24.68
CA LEU A 346 -7.04 -1.34 23.68
C LEU A 346 -7.18 0.06 23.10
N ILE A 347 -7.08 1.12 23.92
CA ILE A 347 -7.28 2.49 23.45
C ILE A 347 -6.23 2.88 22.39
N PRO A 348 -4.91 2.74 22.63
CA PRO A 348 -3.90 3.05 21.62
C PRO A 348 -3.94 2.12 20.41
N ALA A 349 -4.27 0.83 20.60
CA ALA A 349 -4.37 -0.11 19.50
C ALA A 349 -5.53 0.24 18.55
N LEU A 350 -6.72 0.54 19.09
CA LEU A 350 -7.86 0.97 18.29
C LEU A 350 -7.59 2.31 17.62
N SER A 351 -7.04 3.29 18.33
CA SER A 351 -6.74 4.59 17.73
C SER A 351 -5.74 4.46 16.58
N ALA A 352 -4.69 3.65 16.73
CA ALA A 352 -3.73 3.41 15.66
C ALA A 352 -4.37 2.75 14.42
N ILE A 353 -5.21 1.73 14.61
CA ILE A 353 -5.90 1.06 13.49
C ILE A 353 -6.90 2.00 12.81
N ILE A 354 -7.66 2.78 13.58
CA ILE A 354 -8.64 3.73 13.06
C ILE A 354 -7.95 4.85 12.29
N CYS A 355 -6.90 5.48 12.84
CA CYS A 355 -6.14 6.53 12.17
C CYS A 355 -5.54 6.02 10.85
N THR A 356 -4.91 4.84 10.87
CA THR A 356 -4.32 4.27 9.65
C THR A 356 -5.35 3.85 8.61
N PHE A 357 -6.56 3.48 9.02
CA PHE A 357 -7.65 3.18 8.10
C PHE A 357 -8.18 4.46 7.43
N PHE A 358 -8.45 5.51 8.20
CA PHE A 358 -8.96 6.78 7.66
C PHE A 358 -7.93 7.52 6.79
N GLU A 359 -6.67 7.60 7.23
CA GLU A 359 -5.58 8.23 6.47
C GLU A 359 -5.43 7.61 5.07
N ARG A 360 -5.73 6.31 4.96
CA ARG A 360 -5.66 5.60 3.69
C ARG A 360 -6.93 5.69 2.86
N ILE A 361 -8.10 5.95 3.44
CA ILE A 361 -9.31 6.24 2.65
C ILE A 361 -9.18 7.60 1.97
N GLU A 362 -8.65 8.59 2.69
CA GLU A 362 -8.56 9.97 2.22
C GLU A 362 -7.51 10.18 1.11
N ASN A 363 -6.50 9.32 1.02
CA ASN A 363 -5.44 9.38 0.00
C ASN A 363 -5.50 8.17 -0.97
N PRO A 364 -6.41 8.13 -1.95
CA PRO A 364 -6.43 7.13 -3.01
C PRO A 364 -5.32 7.39 -4.01
N ILE A 365 -4.09 6.99 -3.68
CA ILE A 365 -3.10 6.75 -4.72
C ILE A 365 -3.54 5.45 -5.41
N GLU A 366 -3.69 5.45 -6.74
CA GLU A 366 -3.82 4.22 -7.52
C GLU A 366 -2.43 3.55 -7.63
N PRO A 367 -2.35 2.21 -7.62
CA PRO A 367 -1.07 1.55 -7.83
C PRO A 367 -0.52 1.89 -9.23
N CYS A 368 0.75 2.30 -9.30
CA CYS A 368 1.50 2.42 -10.56
C CYS A 368 1.63 1.07 -11.27
#